data_AF-A0A3N5VLP9-F1
#
_entry.id   AF-A0A3N5VLP9-F1
#
_cell.length_a   1.000
_cell.length_b   1.000
_cell.length_c   1.000
_cell.angle_alpha   90.00
_cell.angle_beta   90.00
_cell.angle_gamma   90.00
#
_symmetry.space_group_name_H-M   'P 1'
#
loop_
_entity.id
_entity.type
_entity.pdbx_description
1 polymer ?
#
loop_
_entity_poly.entity_id
_entity_poly.type
_entity_poly.pdbx_seq_one_letter_code
_entity_poly.pdbx_strand_id
1 'polypeptide(L)'
;MEREKFDLGREIRVVPAWAVVLAVLVFLGIQFVFFRFAWASEPNAPPLPLQIVLTTMAGTALAFLVLLVGYVNRDAGRRGMNRTLWTLIVIFVPNAIGFIIYFVVRHPLRLRCPQCGTMVDSQVNYCPSCQFGLRRACLQCKSAVDPNDRFCPKCGLEQETSSAQTRS
;
A
#
# COMPACT_ATOMS: atom_id res chain seq x y z
N MET A 1 29.76 1.37 -5.13
CA MET A 1 28.49 2.09 -4.88
C MET A 1 27.38 1.06 -4.74
N GLU A 2 27.38 0.27 -3.67
CA GLU A 2 26.69 -1.04 -3.60
C GLU A 2 25.75 -1.20 -2.40
N ARG A 3 25.03 -0.16 -1.98
CA ARG A 3 24.09 -0.28 -0.84
C ARG A 3 22.66 0.23 -1.04
N GLU A 4 22.21 0.48 -2.28
CA GLU A 4 20.80 0.84 -2.56
C GLU A 4 19.96 -0.29 -3.20
N LYS A 5 20.55 -1.45 -3.53
CA LYS A 5 19.80 -2.56 -4.14
C LYS A 5 18.85 -3.32 -3.19
N PHE A 6 18.87 -3.04 -1.88
CA PHE A 6 18.17 -3.87 -0.87
C PHE A 6 16.78 -3.39 -0.43
N ASP A 7 16.35 -2.17 -0.77
CA ASP A 7 15.03 -1.67 -0.37
C ASP A 7 13.99 -1.60 -1.49
N LEU A 8 14.40 -1.38 -2.74
CA LEU A 8 13.49 -1.41 -3.89
C LEU A 8 12.76 -2.75 -4.03
N GLY A 9 13.46 -3.87 -3.80
CA GLY A 9 12.88 -5.20 -3.89
C GLY A 9 11.85 -5.51 -2.79
N ARG A 10 12.00 -4.92 -1.59
CA ARG A 10 11.02 -5.08 -0.50
C ARG A 10 9.79 -4.18 -0.69
N GLU A 11 9.99 -3.03 -1.31
CA GLU A 11 8.93 -2.07 -1.66
C GLU A 11 8.10 -2.53 -2.88
N ILE A 12 8.75 -3.06 -3.92
CA ILE A 12 8.07 -3.68 -5.09
C ILE A 12 7.28 -4.95 -4.68
N ARG A 13 7.70 -5.65 -3.62
CA ARG A 13 7.00 -6.86 -3.10
C ARG A 13 5.63 -6.58 -2.49
N VAL A 14 5.23 -5.32 -2.38
CA VAL A 14 3.87 -4.96 -1.94
C VAL A 14 2.85 -5.37 -3.01
N VAL A 15 3.22 -5.31 -4.30
CA VAL A 15 2.35 -5.73 -5.41
C VAL A 15 2.37 -7.26 -5.52
N PRO A 16 1.21 -7.93 -5.47
CA PRO A 16 1.17 -9.38 -5.54
C PRO A 16 1.45 -9.88 -6.97
N ALA A 17 2.12 -11.03 -7.09
CA ALA A 17 2.47 -11.62 -8.39
C ALA A 17 1.24 -11.86 -9.29
N TRP A 18 0.08 -12.23 -8.72
CA TRP A 18 -1.15 -12.41 -9.48
C TRP A 18 -1.59 -11.11 -10.18
N ALA A 19 -1.38 -9.95 -9.56
CA ALA A 19 -1.75 -8.67 -10.16
C ALA A 19 -0.83 -8.30 -11.31
N VAL A 20 0.46 -8.63 -11.20
CA VAL A 20 1.43 -8.45 -12.28
C VAL A 20 1.07 -9.33 -13.48
N VAL A 21 0.79 -10.62 -13.24
CA VAL A 21 0.36 -11.56 -14.30
C VAL A 21 -0.92 -11.04 -14.97
N LEU A 22 -1.91 -10.64 -14.19
CA LEU A 22 -3.16 -10.10 -14.73
C LEU A 22 -2.94 -8.81 -15.55
N ALA A 23 -2.09 -7.89 -15.09
CA ALA A 23 -1.77 -6.67 -15.81
C ALA A 23 -1.09 -6.96 -17.16
N VAL A 24 -0.16 -7.92 -17.20
CA VAL A 24 0.50 -8.36 -18.45
C VAL A 24 -0.52 -9.01 -19.39
N LEU A 25 -1.40 -9.88 -18.89
CA LEU A 25 -2.45 -10.51 -19.70
C LEU A 25 -3.43 -9.48 -20.28
N VAL A 26 -3.84 -8.50 -19.49
CA VAL A 26 -4.73 -7.41 -19.94
C VAL A 26 -4.04 -6.55 -21.00
N PHE A 27 -2.77 -6.19 -20.78
CA PHE A 27 -1.99 -5.43 -21.75
C PHE A 27 -1.88 -6.17 -23.09
N LEU A 28 -1.44 -7.43 -23.07
CA LEU A 28 -1.29 -8.24 -24.28
C LEU A 28 -2.65 -8.52 -24.94
N GLY A 29 -3.71 -8.73 -24.14
CA GLY A 29 -5.06 -8.94 -24.62
C GLY A 29 -5.62 -7.73 -25.35
N ILE A 30 -5.42 -6.51 -24.82
CA ILE A 30 -5.82 -5.26 -25.50
C ILE A 30 -5.11 -5.14 -26.85
N GLN A 31 -3.79 -5.33 -26.86
CA GLN A 31 -3.01 -5.25 -28.10
C GLN A 31 -3.51 -6.28 -29.12
N PHE A 32 -3.72 -7.52 -28.69
CA PHE A 32 -4.22 -8.59 -29.54
C PHE A 32 -5.61 -8.28 -30.13
N VAL A 33 -6.57 -7.87 -29.29
CA VAL A 33 -7.95 -7.58 -29.72
C VAL A 33 -7.98 -6.41 -30.69
N PHE A 34 -7.26 -5.33 -30.39
CA PHE A 34 -7.28 -4.16 -31.26
C PHE A 34 -6.60 -4.40 -32.61
N PHE A 35 -5.42 -5.02 -32.62
CA PHE A 35 -4.71 -5.33 -33.87
C PHE A 35 -5.39 -6.41 -34.71
N ARG A 36 -6.00 -7.41 -34.08
CA ARG A 36 -6.60 -8.54 -34.81
C ARG A 36 -8.06 -8.34 -35.18
N PHE A 37 -8.84 -7.62 -34.37
CA PHE A 37 -10.28 -7.47 -34.58
C PHE A 37 -10.68 -6.04 -34.89
N ALA A 38 -10.30 -5.06 -34.06
CA ALA A 38 -10.79 -3.69 -34.19
C ALA A 38 -10.30 -3.02 -35.48
N TRP A 39 -8.98 -2.96 -35.70
CA TRP A 39 -8.43 -2.33 -36.90
C TRP A 39 -8.50 -3.19 -38.16
N ALA A 40 -8.59 -4.51 -38.02
CA ALA A 40 -8.77 -5.40 -39.16
C ALA A 40 -10.17 -5.30 -39.79
N SER A 41 -11.17 -4.83 -39.02
CA SER A 41 -12.56 -4.71 -39.47
C SER A 41 -12.90 -3.31 -39.98
N GLU A 42 -12.04 -2.31 -39.76
CA GLU A 42 -12.26 -0.90 -40.09
C GLU A 42 -11.77 -0.59 -41.52
N PRO A 43 -12.65 -0.15 -42.44
CA PRO A 43 -12.26 0.21 -43.81
C PRO A 43 -11.28 1.40 -43.86
N ASN A 44 -11.36 2.32 -42.89
CA ASN A 44 -10.53 3.53 -42.79
C ASN A 44 -9.68 3.51 -41.53
N ALA A 45 -8.93 2.43 -41.32
CA ALA A 45 -8.06 2.31 -40.16
C ALA A 45 -7.00 3.45 -40.17
N PRO A 46 -6.73 4.09 -39.01
CA PRO A 46 -5.71 5.12 -38.91
C PRO A 46 -4.31 4.56 -39.26
N PRO A 47 -3.31 5.39 -39.57
CA PRO A 47 -1.99 4.89 -39.95
C PRO A 47 -1.38 4.04 -38.82
N LEU A 48 -0.64 2.99 -39.20
CA LEU A 48 -0.08 1.99 -38.27
C LEU A 48 0.64 2.60 -37.04
N PRO A 49 1.45 3.68 -37.16
CA PRO A 49 2.09 4.28 -35.99
C PRO A 49 1.09 4.84 -34.97
N LEU A 50 0.00 5.46 -35.44
CA LEU A 50 -1.04 6.00 -34.56
C LEU A 50 -1.76 4.88 -33.81
N GLN A 51 -2.05 3.77 -34.50
CA GLN A 51 -2.64 2.58 -33.88
C GLN A 51 -1.78 2.08 -32.71
N ILE A 52 -0.49 1.81 -32.98
CA ILE A 52 0.46 1.33 -31.97
C ILE A 52 0.49 2.27 -30.76
N VAL A 53 0.58 3.57 -30.99
CA VAL A 53 0.63 4.57 -29.90
C VAL A 53 -0.66 4.53 -29.08
N LEU A 54 -1.83 4.56 -29.73
CA LEU A 54 -3.11 4.62 -29.06
C LEU A 54 -3.37 3.38 -28.20
N THR A 55 -3.17 2.16 -28.72
CA THR A 55 -3.39 0.96 -27.92
C THR A 55 -2.33 0.73 -26.88
N THR A 56 -1.08 1.09 -27.15
CA THR A 56 -0.03 0.98 -26.14
C THR A 56 -0.32 1.92 -24.98
N MET A 57 -0.74 3.15 -25.27
CA MET A 57 -1.15 4.11 -24.23
C MET A 57 -2.36 3.59 -23.43
N ALA A 58 -3.42 3.15 -24.11
CA ALA A 58 -4.63 2.63 -23.44
C ALA A 58 -4.35 1.35 -22.63
N GLY A 59 -3.61 0.40 -23.21
CA GLY A 59 -3.22 -0.84 -22.56
C GLY A 59 -2.33 -0.59 -21.34
N THR A 60 -1.39 0.35 -21.43
CA THR A 60 -0.53 0.73 -20.30
C THR A 60 -1.35 1.38 -19.17
N ALA A 61 -2.27 2.29 -19.51
CA ALA A 61 -3.16 2.90 -18.52
C ALA A 61 -4.01 1.87 -17.79
N LEU A 62 -4.58 0.89 -18.51
CA LEU A 62 -5.38 -0.16 -17.90
C LEU A 62 -4.53 -1.14 -17.08
N ALA A 63 -3.36 -1.53 -17.57
CA ALA A 63 -2.42 -2.37 -16.82
C ALA A 63 -1.97 -1.70 -15.52
N PHE A 64 -1.70 -0.38 -15.56
CA PHE A 64 -1.39 0.40 -14.37
C PHE A 64 -2.56 0.40 -13.37
N LEU A 65 -3.80 0.56 -13.84
CA LEU A 65 -4.98 0.46 -12.99
C LEU A 65 -5.12 -0.91 -12.34
N VAL A 66 -4.88 -2.00 -13.07
CA VAL A 66 -4.88 -3.38 -12.52
C VAL A 66 -3.82 -3.54 -11.43
N LEU A 67 -2.61 -3.02 -11.64
CA LEU A 67 -1.55 -3.05 -10.62
C LEU A 67 -1.95 -2.28 -9.37
N LEU A 68 -2.60 -1.13 -9.52
CA LEU A 68 -3.07 -0.30 -8.42
C LEU A 68 -4.18 -1.00 -7.61
N VAL A 69 -5.12 -1.65 -8.29
CA VAL A 69 -6.14 -2.49 -7.65
C VAL A 69 -5.49 -3.64 -6.87
N GLY A 70 -4.51 -4.32 -7.47
CA GLY A 70 -3.76 -5.39 -6.81
C GLY A 70 -2.98 -4.91 -5.58
N TYR A 71 -2.37 -3.73 -5.68
CA TYR A 71 -1.70 -3.05 -4.57
C TYR A 71 -2.67 -2.78 -3.42
N VAL A 72 -3.81 -2.14 -3.70
CA VAL A 72 -4.83 -1.82 -2.68
C VAL A 72 -5.37 -3.09 -2.03
N ASN A 73 -5.66 -4.14 -2.80
CA ASN A 73 -6.13 -5.41 -2.26
C ASN A 73 -5.16 -5.99 -1.22
N ARG A 74 -3.86 -5.98 -1.56
CA ARG A 74 -2.81 -6.49 -0.69
C ARG A 74 -2.58 -5.59 0.53
N ASP A 75 -2.53 -4.28 0.34
CA ASP A 75 -2.32 -3.29 1.41
C ASP A 75 -3.49 -3.30 2.41
N ALA A 76 -4.74 -3.37 1.95
CA ALA A 76 -5.91 -3.50 2.81
C ALA A 76 -5.84 -4.76 3.68
N GLY A 77 -5.41 -5.87 3.07
CA GLY A 77 -5.19 -7.14 3.77
C GLY A 77 -4.10 -7.07 4.84
N ARG A 78 -3.03 -6.30 4.62
CA ARG A 78 -1.96 -6.10 5.61
C ARG A 78 -2.39 -5.22 6.78
N ARG A 79 -3.29 -4.27 6.54
CA ARG A 79 -3.86 -3.37 7.55
C ARG A 79 -5.03 -3.98 8.33
N GLY A 80 -5.46 -5.18 7.95
CA GLY A 80 -6.60 -5.87 8.56
C GLY A 80 -7.94 -5.24 8.19
N MET A 81 -8.01 -4.55 7.06
CA MET A 81 -9.23 -3.99 6.47
C MET A 81 -9.86 -5.02 5.52
N ASN A 82 -11.18 -4.94 5.29
CA ASN A 82 -11.87 -5.86 4.37
C ASN A 82 -11.40 -5.65 2.92
N ARG A 83 -10.67 -6.64 2.38
CA ARG A 83 -10.02 -6.56 1.07
C ARG A 83 -11.00 -6.34 -0.07
N THR A 84 -12.13 -7.07 -0.07
CA THR A 84 -13.09 -7.05 -1.18
C THR A 84 -13.81 -5.72 -1.28
N LEU A 85 -14.25 -5.20 -0.13
CA LEU A 85 -14.93 -3.90 -0.05
C LEU A 85 -14.05 -2.78 -0.61
N TRP A 86 -12.79 -2.70 -0.20
CA TRP A 86 -11.88 -1.65 -0.68
C TRP A 86 -11.54 -1.79 -2.17
N THR A 87 -11.38 -3.01 -2.68
CA THR A 87 -11.21 -3.21 -4.13
C THR A 87 -12.45 -2.83 -4.93
N LEU A 88 -13.64 -3.12 -4.42
CA LEU A 88 -14.90 -2.77 -5.07
C LEU A 88 -15.04 -1.25 -5.16
N ILE A 89 -14.79 -0.52 -4.07
CA ILE A 89 -14.80 0.95 -4.06
C ILE A 89 -13.83 1.50 -5.11
N VAL A 90 -12.61 0.98 -5.17
CA VAL A 90 -11.60 1.43 -6.13
C VAL A 90 -12.01 1.19 -7.59
N ILE A 91 -12.66 0.06 -7.89
CA ILE A 91 -13.07 -0.29 -9.26
C ILE A 91 -14.30 0.51 -9.70
N PHE A 92 -15.29 0.64 -8.82
CA PHE A 92 -16.60 1.20 -9.17
C PHE A 92 -16.71 2.70 -8.98
N VAL A 93 -15.86 3.31 -8.14
CA VAL A 93 -15.87 4.77 -7.94
C VAL A 93 -14.89 5.40 -8.95
N PRO A 94 -15.40 6.13 -9.96
CA PRO A 94 -14.58 6.64 -11.06
C PRO A 94 -13.69 7.82 -10.63
N ASN A 95 -12.89 8.33 -11.57
CA ASN A 95 -12.06 9.53 -11.42
C ASN A 95 -11.03 9.44 -10.28
N ALA A 96 -10.51 8.24 -10.01
CA ALA A 96 -9.57 7.96 -8.92
C ALA A 96 -10.08 8.29 -7.49
N ILE A 97 -11.35 8.66 -7.33
CA ILE A 97 -11.93 9.01 -6.02
C ILE A 97 -11.85 7.82 -5.06
N GLY A 98 -12.11 6.59 -5.54
CA GLY A 98 -11.99 5.39 -4.72
C GLY A 98 -10.58 5.18 -4.15
N PHE A 99 -9.54 5.52 -4.93
CA PHE A 99 -8.16 5.48 -4.47
C PHE A 99 -7.88 6.56 -3.43
N ILE A 100 -8.30 7.80 -3.67
CA ILE A 100 -8.10 8.91 -2.72
C ILE A 100 -8.75 8.58 -1.38
N ILE A 101 -10.00 8.10 -1.38
CA ILE A 101 -10.71 7.70 -0.16
C ILE A 101 -9.95 6.60 0.58
N TYR A 102 -9.47 5.58 -0.14
CA TYR A 102 -8.67 4.51 0.46
C TYR A 102 -7.43 5.07 1.16
N PHE A 103 -6.67 5.96 0.51
CA PHE A 103 -5.45 6.52 1.09
C PHE A 103 -5.69 7.42 2.30
N VAL A 104 -6.81 8.14 2.33
CA VAL A 104 -7.19 9.00 3.47
C VAL A 104 -7.60 8.15 4.67
N VAL A 105 -8.37 7.08 4.45
CA VAL A 105 -8.98 6.27 5.53
C VAL A 105 -8.10 5.10 5.98
N ARG A 106 -7.01 4.79 5.25
CA ARG A 106 -6.17 3.62 5.55
C ARG A 106 -5.69 3.61 7.01
N HIS A 107 -5.97 2.51 7.70
CA HIS A 107 -5.45 2.29 9.06
C HIS A 107 -3.93 2.10 9.05
N PRO A 108 -3.22 2.43 10.13
CA PRO A 108 -1.81 2.14 10.24
C PRO A 108 -1.56 0.63 10.22
N LEU A 109 -0.33 0.23 9.89
CA LEU A 109 0.02 -1.20 9.87
C LEU A 109 -0.07 -1.78 11.29
N ARG A 110 -0.61 -2.99 11.38
CA ARG A 110 -0.63 -3.77 12.62
C ARG A 110 0.75 -4.38 12.86
N LEU A 111 1.12 -4.48 14.12
CA LEU A 111 2.40 -5.04 14.56
C LEU A 111 2.18 -6.29 15.42
N ARG A 112 3.17 -7.17 15.46
CA ARG A 112 3.15 -8.35 16.33
C ARG A 112 3.76 -7.99 17.66
N CYS A 113 3.09 -8.32 18.76
CA CYS A 113 3.66 -8.16 20.08
C CYS A 113 4.92 -9.03 20.22
N PRO A 114 6.06 -8.49 20.68
CA PRO A 114 7.30 -9.25 20.81
C PRO A 114 7.26 -10.29 21.94
N GLN A 115 6.37 -10.12 22.93
CA GLN A 115 6.25 -11.04 24.06
C GLN A 115 5.33 -12.23 23.76
N CYS A 116 4.15 -12.00 23.18
CA CYS A 116 3.12 -13.04 23.00
C CYS A 116 2.76 -13.34 21.54
N GLY A 117 3.24 -12.55 20.58
CA GLY A 117 2.97 -12.74 19.15
C GLY A 117 1.60 -12.27 18.66
N THR A 118 0.70 -11.79 19.54
CA THR A 118 -0.62 -11.27 19.15
C THR A 118 -0.49 -10.10 18.16
N MET A 119 -1.36 -10.06 17.14
CA MET A 119 -1.46 -8.93 16.21
C MET A 119 -2.18 -7.77 16.89
N VAL A 120 -1.50 -6.64 17.05
CA VAL A 120 -2.01 -5.46 17.75
C VAL A 120 -1.95 -4.25 16.81
N ASP A 121 -2.90 -3.33 16.95
CA ASP A 121 -2.83 -2.04 16.29
C ASP A 121 -1.61 -1.26 16.79
N SER A 122 -0.93 -0.53 15.91
CA SER A 122 0.24 0.26 16.29
C SER A 122 -0.11 1.49 17.12
N GLN A 123 -1.39 1.86 17.23
CA GLN A 123 -1.84 3.02 17.99
C GLN A 123 -2.08 2.75 19.49
N VAL A 124 -2.09 1.50 19.94
CA VAL A 124 -2.33 1.18 21.35
C VAL A 124 -1.04 1.12 22.16
N ASN A 125 -1.15 1.39 23.47
CA ASN A 125 0.00 1.46 24.37
C ASN A 125 0.42 0.12 24.95
N TYR A 126 -0.55 -0.77 25.17
CA TYR A 126 -0.35 -2.06 25.82
C TYR A 126 -0.97 -3.17 24.96
N CYS A 127 -0.32 -4.33 24.94
CA CYS A 127 -0.91 -5.51 24.32
C CYS A 127 -2.16 -5.95 25.11
N PRO A 128 -3.33 -6.12 24.46
CA PRO A 128 -4.55 -6.57 25.15
C PRO A 128 -4.47 -8.00 25.69
N SER A 129 -3.54 -8.82 25.17
CA SER A 129 -3.42 -10.23 25.58
C SER A 129 -2.41 -10.45 26.71
N CYS A 130 -1.31 -9.69 26.77
CA CYS A 130 -0.22 -9.93 27.72
C CYS A 130 0.23 -8.69 28.50
N GLN A 131 -0.41 -7.54 28.26
CA GLN A 131 -0.11 -6.26 28.91
C GLN A 131 1.29 -5.70 28.66
N PHE A 132 2.06 -6.27 27.72
CA PHE A 132 3.35 -5.73 27.31
C PHE A 132 3.22 -4.28 26.79
N GLY A 133 4.07 -3.38 27.26
CA GLY A 133 4.13 -1.99 26.81
C GLY A 133 4.71 -1.87 25.41
N LEU A 134 3.86 -1.60 24.42
CA LEU A 134 4.22 -1.44 23.01
C LEU A 134 4.78 -0.05 22.72
N ARG A 135 4.29 0.96 23.44
CA ARG A 135 4.76 2.35 23.37
C ARG A 135 5.32 2.76 24.73
N ARG A 136 6.25 3.71 24.73
CA ARG A 136 6.73 4.31 25.98
C ARG A 136 5.60 5.08 26.66
N ALA A 137 5.49 4.89 27.96
CA ALA A 137 4.53 5.61 28.79
C ALA A 137 5.26 6.70 29.56
N CYS A 138 4.63 7.88 29.68
CA CYS A 138 5.14 8.95 30.52
C CYS A 138 5.19 8.52 31.99
N LEU A 139 6.29 8.83 32.70
CA LEU A 139 6.47 8.48 34.11
C LEU A 139 5.48 9.20 35.04
N GLN A 140 5.02 10.40 34.69
CA GLN A 140 4.11 11.18 35.52
C GLN A 140 2.64 10.88 35.24
N CYS A 141 2.22 10.87 33.97
CA CYS A 141 0.79 10.77 33.60
C CYS A 141 0.39 9.43 32.96
N LYS A 142 1.36 8.52 32.74
CA LYS A 142 1.16 7.18 32.14
C LYS A 142 0.53 7.18 30.74
N SER A 143 0.47 8.32 30.07
CA SER A 143 0.01 8.40 28.69
C SER A 143 1.06 7.89 27.71
N ALA A 144 0.63 7.48 26.53
CA ALA A 144 1.52 7.24 25.39
C ALA A 144 2.40 8.46 25.14
N VAL A 145 3.68 8.25 24.84
CA VAL A 145 4.57 9.29 24.33
C VAL A 145 5.35 8.74 23.14
N ASP A 146 5.53 9.57 22.11
CA ASP A 146 6.34 9.20 20.96
C ASP A 146 7.82 9.16 21.36
N PRO A 147 8.62 8.19 20.89
CA PRO A 147 10.05 8.14 21.21
C PRO A 147 10.84 9.40 20.85
N ASN A 148 10.36 10.18 19.88
CA ASN A 148 10.99 11.44 19.45
C ASN A 148 10.49 12.68 20.21
N ASP A 149 9.44 12.56 21.05
CA ASP A 149 8.92 13.69 21.80
C ASP A 149 9.85 14.00 22.99
N ARG A 150 10.42 15.21 23.01
CA ARG A 150 11.18 15.70 24.18
C ARG A 150 10.29 15.99 25.39
N PHE A 151 9.02 16.32 25.17
CA PHE A 151 8.07 16.67 26.23
C PHE A 151 6.78 15.88 26.04
N CYS A 152 6.18 15.41 27.13
CA CYS A 152 4.89 14.74 27.07
C CYS A 152 3.79 15.72 26.63
N PRO A 153 3.02 15.43 25.57
CA PRO A 153 1.97 16.33 25.08
C PRO A 153 0.80 16.50 26.06
N LYS A 154 0.65 15.61 27.06
CA LYS A 154 -0.41 15.68 28.06
C LYS A 154 -0.02 16.43 29.34
N CYS A 155 1.22 16.29 29.80
CA CYS A 155 1.62 16.83 31.11
C CYS A 155 2.87 17.72 31.08
N GLY A 156 3.54 17.84 29.93
CA GLY A 156 4.74 18.68 29.78
C GLY A 156 6.03 18.12 30.41
N LEU A 157 6.00 16.90 30.97
CA LEU A 157 7.20 16.28 31.54
C LEU A 157 8.23 16.01 30.44
N GLU A 158 9.47 16.42 30.68
CA GLU A 158 10.61 16.09 29.82
C GLU A 158 10.82 14.56 29.77
N GLN A 159 10.97 14.03 28.56
CA GLN A 159 11.25 12.62 28.32
C GLN A 159 12.74 12.46 28.03
N GLU A 160 13.39 11.50 28.69
CA GLU A 160 14.75 11.13 28.36
C GLU A 160 14.79 10.57 26.92
N THR A 161 15.32 11.36 26.00
CA THR A 161 15.40 11.00 24.58
C THR A 161 16.36 9.82 24.42
N SER A 162 15.85 8.66 24.02
CA SER A 162 16.67 7.46 23.87
C SER A 162 17.44 7.48 22.56
N SER A 163 18.58 8.15 22.57
CA SER A 163 19.69 7.88 21.66
C SER A 163 20.49 6.62 22.07
N ALA A 164 20.02 5.83 23.04
CA ALA A 164 20.78 4.72 23.64
C ALA A 164 20.12 3.32 23.49
N GLN A 165 19.54 2.99 22.34
CA GLN A 165 19.04 1.63 22.07
C GLN A 165 19.54 1.06 20.73
N THR A 166 20.86 1.14 20.51
CA THR A 166 21.61 0.41 19.46
C THR A 166 22.92 -0.19 19.98
N ARG A 167 23.02 -0.56 21.27
CA ARG A 167 24.14 -1.39 21.77
C ARG A 167 23.67 -2.33 22.87
N SER A 168 23.30 -3.55 22.46
CA SER A 168 23.66 -4.81 23.13
C SER A 168 23.33 -5.97 22.20
#